data_AF-A0A6G7XXK2-F1
#
_entry.id   AF-A0A6G7XXK2-F1
#
_cell.length_a   1.000
_cell.length_b   1.000
_cell.length_c   1.000
_cell.angle_alpha   90.00
_cell.angle_beta   90.00
_cell.angle_gamma   90.00
#
_symmetry.space_group_name_H-M   'P 1'
#
loop_
_entity.id
_entity.type
_entity.pdbx_description
1 polymer ?
#
loop_
_entity_poly.entity_id
_entity_poly.type
_entity_poly.pdbx_seq_one_letter_code
_entity_poly.pdbx_strand_id
1 'polypeptide(L)'
;MKKIFTIAATLLILVGCGSSKTETVTTASCEMDNDGALYRNEFQSKDGALTGMIQQVTLTKEFFGDRDVEAVNKNNETLQELYNIDGVTYSANFSEDNADAYYREKVEIKINDENVKILTDIGLIDASLLSDDGVKLKDTKAIIEFYETLGYNCLY
;
A
#
# COMPACT_ATOMS: atom_id res chain seq x y z
N MET A 1 14.22 24.62 -1.93
CA MET A 1 14.02 24.39 -3.38
C MET A 1 13.46 22.98 -3.55
N LYS A 2 12.15 22.82 -3.79
CA LYS A 2 11.53 21.50 -3.96
C LYS A 2 11.86 20.98 -5.37
N LYS A 3 12.58 19.86 -5.46
CA LYS A 3 12.80 19.15 -6.73
C LYS A 3 11.53 18.36 -7.03
N ILE A 4 10.82 18.73 -8.08
CA ILE A 4 9.69 17.96 -8.60
C ILE A 4 10.29 16.82 -9.41
N PHE A 5 10.22 15.60 -8.89
CA PHE A 5 10.48 14.39 -9.68
C PHE A 5 9.17 14.02 -10.37
N THR A 6 9.06 14.34 -11.66
CA THR A 6 7.99 13.83 -12.51
C THR A 6 8.28 12.37 -12.78
N ILE A 7 7.62 11.46 -12.06
CA ILE A 7 7.59 10.04 -12.43
C ILE A 7 6.44 9.90 -13.43
N ALA A 8 6.79 9.58 -14.68
CA ALA A 8 5.83 9.34 -15.74
C ALA A 8 5.11 8.00 -15.46
N ALA A 9 3.77 8.04 -15.45
CA ALA A 9 2.92 6.85 -15.53
C ALA A 9 3.36 5.99 -16.71
N THR A 10 4.06 4.88 -16.44
CA THR A 10 4.61 4.03 -17.48
C THR A 10 3.57 2.98 -17.85
N LEU A 11 2.80 3.26 -18.91
CA LEU A 11 1.90 2.29 -19.55
C LEU A 11 2.74 1.19 -20.22
N LEU A 12 2.82 0.01 -19.61
CA LEU A 12 3.50 -1.15 -20.20
C LEU A 12 2.49 -1.95 -21.05
N ILE A 13 2.57 -1.84 -22.37
CA ILE A 13 1.71 -2.60 -23.30
C ILE A 13 2.47 -3.86 -23.75
N LEU A 14 2.10 -5.04 -23.24
CA LEU A 14 2.57 -6.32 -23.75
C LEU A 14 1.76 -6.70 -24.99
N VAL A 15 2.34 -6.49 -26.18
CA VAL A 15 1.69 -6.82 -27.46
C VAL A 15 2.01 -8.27 -27.87
N GLY A 16 1.14 -9.21 -27.49
CA GLY A 16 1.10 -10.56 -28.05
C GLY A 16 0.14 -10.63 -29.24
N CYS A 17 0.63 -11.03 -30.41
CA CYS A 17 -0.19 -11.15 -31.62
C CYS A 17 -1.04 -12.42 -31.57
N GLY A 18 -2.34 -12.29 -31.24
CA GLY A 18 -3.30 -13.39 -31.34
C GLY A 18 -4.58 -13.16 -30.54
N SER A 19 -5.51 -12.35 -31.05
CA SER A 19 -6.89 -12.12 -30.52
C SER A 19 -7.04 -11.99 -28.99
N SER A 20 -5.97 -11.64 -28.29
CA SER A 20 -5.90 -11.53 -26.84
C SER A 20 -6.22 -10.08 -26.49
N LYS A 21 -7.25 -9.88 -25.67
CA LYS A 21 -7.53 -8.58 -25.07
C LYS A 21 -6.22 -8.05 -24.46
N THR A 22 -5.82 -6.84 -24.84
CA THR A 22 -4.67 -6.17 -24.23
C THR A 22 -5.02 -5.90 -22.78
N GLU A 23 -4.41 -6.64 -21.86
CA GLU A 23 -4.56 -6.40 -20.43
C GLU A 23 -3.80 -5.12 -20.08
N THR A 24 -4.49 -4.15 -19.50
CA THR A 24 -3.85 -2.88 -19.09
C THR A 24 -3.46 -2.99 -17.63
N VAL A 25 -2.15 -2.96 -17.36
CA VAL A 25 -1.62 -2.84 -15.98
C VAL A 25 -1.37 -1.37 -15.69
N THR A 26 -1.89 -0.88 -14.57
CA THR A 26 -1.66 0.49 -14.11
C THR A 26 -1.22 0.51 -12.67
N THR A 27 -0.23 1.35 -12.38
CA THR A 27 0.31 1.58 -11.05
C THR A 27 0.01 2.99 -10.59
N ALA A 28 -0.50 3.16 -9.38
CA ALA A 28 -0.65 4.46 -8.74
C ALA A 28 0.12 4.49 -7.43
N SER A 29 0.56 5.67 -7.00
CA SER A 29 1.23 5.86 -5.72
C SER A 29 0.63 7.06 -5.00
N CYS A 30 0.20 6.87 -3.75
CA CYS A 30 -0.36 7.89 -2.89
C CYS A 30 0.53 8.07 -1.66
N GLU A 31 0.93 9.30 -1.38
CA GLU A 31 1.80 9.63 -0.25
C GLU A 31 1.19 10.71 0.64
N MET A 32 1.37 10.56 1.95
CA MET A 32 1.03 11.57 2.94
C MET A 32 2.17 11.69 3.95
N ASP A 33 2.68 12.91 4.09
CA ASP A 33 3.63 13.26 5.15
C ASP A 33 2.85 13.93 6.28
N ASN A 34 2.98 13.39 7.48
CA ASN A 34 2.36 13.91 8.68
C ASN A 34 3.40 14.00 9.79
N ASP A 35 4.12 15.14 9.80
CA ASP A 35 5.06 15.56 10.84
C ASP A 35 6.04 14.47 11.30
N GLY A 36 6.75 13.85 10.35
CA GLY A 36 7.76 12.81 10.65
C GLY A 36 7.25 11.37 10.55
N ALA A 37 5.99 11.19 10.14
CA ALA A 37 5.49 9.92 9.62
C ALA A 37 5.15 10.06 8.13
N LEU A 38 5.86 9.31 7.28
CA LEU A 38 5.58 9.19 5.85
C LEU A 38 4.78 7.92 5.59
N TYR A 39 3.54 8.09 5.13
CA TYR A 39 2.67 7.01 4.67
C TYR A 39 2.72 6.95 3.14
N ARG A 40 2.95 5.76 2.59
CA ARG A 40 2.92 5.49 1.15
C ARG A 40 2.03 4.29 0.87
N ASN A 41 1.14 4.44 -0.10
CA ASN A 41 0.31 3.37 -0.63
C ASN A 41 0.54 3.25 -2.13
N GLU A 42 1.00 2.10 -2.60
CA GLU A 42 1.13 1.81 -4.03
C GLU A 42 0.02 0.83 -4.43
N PHE A 43 -0.65 1.11 -5.54
CA PHE A 43 -1.79 0.36 -6.04
C PHE A 43 -1.43 -0.22 -7.39
N GLN A 44 -1.61 -1.53 -7.56
CA GLN A 44 -1.46 -2.22 -8.84
C GLN A 44 -2.83 -2.69 -9.30
N SER A 45 -3.16 -2.36 -10.54
CA SER A 45 -4.44 -2.71 -11.13
C SER A 45 -4.27 -3.40 -12.48
N LYS A 46 -5.23 -4.26 -12.80
CA LYS A 46 -5.37 -4.90 -14.10
C LYS A 46 -6.81 -4.73 -14.57
N ASP A 47 -6.97 -4.14 -15.75
CA ASP A 47 -8.28 -3.84 -16.35
C ASP A 47 -9.20 -3.02 -15.40
N GLY A 48 -8.60 -2.13 -14.60
CA GLY A 48 -9.29 -1.27 -13.63
C GLY A 48 -9.60 -1.92 -12.28
N ALA A 49 -9.41 -3.24 -12.14
CA ALA A 49 -9.55 -3.95 -10.87
C ALA A 49 -8.22 -3.94 -10.10
N LEU A 50 -8.28 -3.69 -8.80
CA LEU A 50 -7.09 -3.71 -7.95
C LEU A 50 -6.61 -5.16 -7.76
N THR A 51 -5.37 -5.44 -8.13
CA THR A 51 -4.74 -6.77 -8.02
C THR A 51 -3.63 -6.82 -6.98
N GLY A 52 -3.14 -5.67 -6.54
CA GLY A 52 -2.14 -5.59 -5.50
C GLY A 52 -2.07 -4.24 -4.83
N MET A 53 -1.61 -4.23 -3.59
CA MET A 53 -1.40 -3.04 -2.79
C MET A 53 -0.09 -3.19 -2.00
N ILE A 54 0.69 -2.12 -1.91
CA ILE A 54 1.80 -2.02 -0.96
C ILE A 54 1.50 -0.86 -0.04
N GLN A 55 1.40 -1.15 1.26
CA GLN A 55 1.25 -0.14 2.31
C GLN A 55 2.58 -0.03 3.04
N GLN A 56 3.10 1.19 3.17
CA GLN A 56 4.34 1.44 3.88
C GLN A 56 4.19 2.63 4.79
N VAL A 57 4.67 2.51 6.02
CA VAL A 57 4.90 3.63 6.93
C VAL A 57 6.38 3.74 7.23
N THR A 58 6.90 4.97 7.20
CA THR A 58 8.27 5.30 7.58
C THR A 58 8.22 6.38 8.64
N LEU A 59 8.82 6.10 9.80
CA LEU A 59 8.85 7.03 10.93
C LEU A 59 10.27 7.55 11.12
N THR A 60 10.40 8.86 11.32
CA THR A 60 11.64 9.45 11.77
C THR A 60 11.91 9.08 13.24
N LYS A 61 13.16 9.20 13.68
CA LYS A 61 13.55 8.98 15.07
C LYS A 61 12.84 9.96 16.01
N GLU A 62 12.66 11.21 15.58
CA GLU A 62 11.92 12.23 16.32
C GLU A 62 10.45 11.83 16.51
N PHE A 63 9.78 11.38 15.44
CA PHE A 63 8.40 10.91 15.53
C PHE A 63 8.28 9.63 16.37
N PHE A 64 9.26 8.72 16.25
CA PHE A 64 9.30 7.50 17.02
C PHE A 64 9.47 7.77 18.52
N GLY A 65 10.24 8.79 18.90
CA GLY A 65 10.40 9.26 20.28
C GLY A 65 11.00 8.20 21.21
N ASP A 66 10.57 8.20 22.48
CA ASP A 66 11.06 7.30 23.53
C ASP A 66 10.36 5.93 23.54
N ARG A 67 9.74 5.51 22.41
CA ARG A 67 9.08 4.21 22.32
C ARG A 67 10.10 3.09 22.55
N ASP A 68 9.68 2.06 23.27
CA ASP A 68 10.52 0.90 23.55
C ASP A 68 10.67 0.03 22.30
N VAL A 69 11.87 0.06 21.71
CA VAL A 69 12.22 -0.70 20.51
C VAL A 69 12.04 -2.20 20.71
N GLU A 70 12.33 -2.72 21.92
CA GLU A 70 12.14 -4.15 22.22
C GLU A 70 10.66 -4.51 22.21
N ALA A 71 9.81 -3.68 22.82
CA ALA A 71 8.37 -3.88 22.80
C ALA A 71 7.79 -3.78 21.38
N VAL A 72 8.28 -2.85 20.55
CA VAL A 72 7.86 -2.74 19.14
C VAL A 72 8.31 -3.96 18.32
N ASN A 73 9.55 -4.42 18.49
CA ASN A 73 10.01 -5.65 17.82
C ASN A 73 9.13 -6.86 18.17
N LYS A 74 8.77 -7.02 19.45
CA LYS A 74 7.87 -8.10 19.88
C LYS A 74 6.47 -7.98 19.27
N ASN A 75 5.95 -6.76 19.13
CA ASN A 75 4.68 -6.53 18.43
C ASN A 75 4.81 -6.89 16.94
N ASN A 76 5.93 -6.58 16.30
CA ASN A 76 6.17 -6.89 14.89
C ASN A 76 6.23 -8.40 14.65
N GLU A 77 6.83 -9.19 15.55
CA GLU A 77 6.77 -10.65 15.51
C GLU A 77 5.32 -11.15 15.54
N THR A 78 4.50 -10.57 16.43
CA THR A 78 3.07 -10.91 16.53
C THR A 78 2.30 -10.52 15.26
N LEU A 79 2.59 -9.35 14.68
CA LEU A 79 1.97 -8.91 13.42
C LEU A 79 2.39 -9.78 12.24
N GLN A 80 3.65 -10.24 12.21
CA GLN A 80 4.13 -11.16 11.18
C GLN A 80 3.37 -12.50 11.23
N GLU A 81 3.08 -13.00 12.44
CA GLU A 81 2.23 -14.19 12.62
C GLU A 81 0.78 -13.92 12.21
N LEU A 82 0.22 -12.76 12.60
CA LEU A 82 -1.15 -12.38 12.26
C LEU A 82 -1.36 -12.23 10.75
N TYR A 83 -0.35 -11.69 10.05
CA TYR A 83 -0.37 -11.46 8.61
C TYR A 83 0.20 -12.64 7.80
N ASN A 84 0.38 -13.82 8.41
CA ASN A 84 0.69 -15.05 7.71
C ASN A 84 -0.55 -15.59 6.97
N ILE A 85 -1.01 -14.82 5.99
CA ILE A 85 -2.18 -15.04 5.15
C ILE A 85 -1.70 -15.17 3.72
N ASP A 86 -2.30 -16.08 2.95
CA ASP A 86 -1.92 -16.24 1.55
C ASP A 86 -2.08 -14.94 0.76
N GLY A 87 -1.03 -14.56 0.04
CA GLY A 87 -0.95 -13.30 -0.68
C GLY A 87 -0.59 -12.07 0.16
N VAL A 88 -0.30 -12.21 1.47
CA VAL A 88 0.19 -11.10 2.30
C VAL A 88 1.66 -11.33 2.68
N THR A 89 2.49 -10.31 2.60
CA THR A 89 3.86 -10.30 3.12
C THR A 89 4.05 -9.09 4.00
N TYR A 90 4.47 -9.34 5.25
CA TYR A 90 4.75 -8.30 6.23
C TYR A 90 6.24 -8.22 6.51
N SER A 91 6.76 -7.00 6.65
CA SER A 91 8.09 -6.75 7.15
C SER A 91 8.15 -5.45 7.94
N ALA A 92 8.94 -5.43 9.00
CA ALA A 92 9.27 -4.21 9.71
C ALA A 92 10.73 -4.24 10.13
N ASN A 93 11.40 -3.08 10.09
CA ASN A 93 12.80 -2.98 10.44
C ASN A 93 13.14 -1.61 11.03
N PHE A 94 14.14 -1.61 11.91
CA PHE A 94 14.78 -0.42 12.42
C PHE A 94 16.05 -0.10 11.63
N SER A 95 16.43 1.18 11.58
CA SER A 95 17.69 1.65 11.02
C SER A 95 18.26 2.75 11.92
N GLU A 96 19.08 2.37 12.89
CA GLU A 96 19.64 3.33 13.86
C GLU A 96 20.53 4.39 13.20
N ASP A 97 21.14 4.05 12.06
CA ASP A 97 22.00 4.95 11.28
C ASP A 97 21.21 5.93 10.39
N ASN A 98 19.88 5.79 10.29
CA ASN A 98 19.04 6.64 9.45
C ASN A 98 17.90 7.27 10.27
N ALA A 99 18.16 8.44 10.84
CA ALA A 99 17.18 9.16 11.66
C ALA A 99 15.90 9.54 10.90
N ASP A 100 15.95 9.76 9.58
CA ASP A 100 14.79 10.12 8.76
C ASP A 100 13.95 8.91 8.35
N ALA A 101 14.49 7.70 8.53
CA ALA A 101 13.80 6.45 8.23
C ALA A 101 14.13 5.39 9.29
N TYR A 102 13.98 5.81 10.55
CA TYR A 102 14.41 5.07 11.73
C TYR A 102 13.62 3.79 11.91
N TYR A 103 12.32 3.83 11.65
CA TYR A 103 11.45 2.66 11.60
C TYR A 103 10.73 2.61 10.25
N ARG A 104 10.69 1.43 9.63
CA ARG A 104 9.89 1.17 8.45
C ARG A 104 9.09 -0.09 8.64
N GLU A 105 7.82 -0.01 8.26
CA GLU A 105 6.92 -1.13 8.20
C GLU A 105 6.28 -1.16 6.82
N LYS A 106 6.19 -2.36 6.25
CA LYS A 106 5.71 -2.60 4.89
C LYS A 106 4.83 -3.83 4.87
N VAL A 107 3.63 -3.68 4.31
CA VAL A 107 2.68 -4.75 4.00
C VAL A 107 2.50 -4.80 2.49
N GLU A 108 2.80 -5.95 1.89
CA GLU A 108 2.54 -6.24 0.48
C GLU A 108 1.37 -7.19 0.38
N ILE A 109 0.36 -6.83 -0.39
CA ILE A 109 -0.92 -7.53 -0.49
C ILE A 109 -1.18 -7.85 -1.95
N LYS A 110 -1.27 -9.13 -2.27
CA LYS A 110 -1.82 -9.62 -3.54
C LYS A 110 -3.31 -9.81 -3.36
N ILE A 111 -4.10 -9.09 -4.14
CA ILE A 111 -5.56 -9.03 -3.99
C ILE A 111 -6.22 -9.88 -5.07
N ASN A 112 -7.19 -10.70 -4.66
CA ASN A 112 -8.08 -11.45 -5.54
C ASN A 112 -9.46 -11.61 -4.87
N ASP A 113 -10.47 -12.02 -5.65
CA ASP A 113 -11.84 -12.16 -5.16
C ASP A 113 -11.98 -13.11 -3.94
N GLU A 114 -11.06 -14.07 -3.77
CA GLU A 114 -11.11 -15.05 -2.68
C GLU A 114 -10.62 -14.48 -1.34
N ASN A 115 -9.69 -13.50 -1.37
CA ASN A 115 -9.09 -12.96 -0.16
C ASN A 115 -9.58 -11.56 0.25
N VAL A 116 -10.31 -10.83 -0.60
CA VAL A 116 -10.85 -9.49 -0.28
C VAL A 116 -11.62 -9.47 1.05
N LYS A 117 -12.48 -10.46 1.29
CA LYS A 117 -13.24 -10.54 2.55
C LYS A 117 -12.33 -10.72 3.75
N ILE A 118 -11.36 -11.63 3.68
CA ILE A 118 -10.42 -11.91 4.78
C ILE A 118 -9.59 -10.65 5.06
N LEU A 119 -9.06 -10.01 4.03
CA LEU A 119 -8.24 -8.79 4.13
C LEU A 119 -9.04 -7.62 4.73
N THR A 120 -10.34 -7.54 4.45
CA THR A 120 -11.22 -6.52 5.05
C THR A 120 -11.58 -6.85 6.50
N ASP A 121 -11.90 -8.12 6.80
CA ASP A 121 -12.28 -8.55 8.16
C ASP A 121 -11.16 -8.34 9.18
N ILE A 122 -9.89 -8.46 8.75
CA ILE A 122 -8.71 -8.21 9.60
C ILE A 122 -8.24 -6.75 9.57
N GLY A 123 -8.86 -5.90 8.76
CA GLY A 123 -8.55 -4.46 8.67
C GLY A 123 -7.32 -4.10 7.85
N LEU A 124 -6.75 -5.01 7.05
CA LEU A 124 -5.68 -4.66 6.09
C LEU A 124 -6.22 -3.85 4.90
N ILE A 125 -7.49 -4.05 4.55
CA ILE A 125 -8.22 -3.27 3.56
C ILE A 125 -9.40 -2.60 4.26
N ASP A 126 -9.54 -1.29 4.07
CA ASP A 126 -10.66 -0.54 4.63
C ASP A 126 -11.98 -0.94 3.93
N ALA A 127 -13.02 -1.23 4.71
CA ALA A 127 -14.32 -1.65 4.19
C ALA A 127 -14.99 -0.60 3.29
N SER A 128 -14.63 0.68 3.41
CA SER A 128 -15.10 1.75 2.53
C SER A 128 -14.60 1.62 1.09
N LEU A 129 -13.58 0.79 0.85
CA LEU A 129 -13.06 0.45 -0.47
C LEU A 129 -13.86 -0.67 -1.15
N LEU A 130 -14.78 -1.33 -0.44
CA LEU A 130 -15.65 -2.32 -1.04
C LEU A 130 -16.66 -1.68 -2.01
N SER A 131 -17.03 -2.41 -3.06
CA SER A 131 -18.15 -2.08 -3.94
C SER A 131 -19.47 -2.12 -3.18
N ASP A 132 -20.54 -1.58 -3.78
CA ASP A 132 -21.86 -1.51 -3.15
C ASP A 132 -22.46 -2.88 -2.78
N ASP A 133 -22.02 -3.96 -3.45
CA ASP A 133 -22.41 -5.34 -3.12
C ASP A 133 -21.61 -5.95 -1.95
N GLY A 134 -20.54 -5.29 -1.50
CA GLY A 134 -19.68 -5.71 -0.40
C GLY A 134 -18.81 -6.94 -0.71
N VAL A 135 -18.77 -7.41 -1.95
CA VAL A 135 -18.05 -8.64 -2.33
C VAL A 135 -16.71 -8.35 -2.98
N LYS A 136 -16.61 -7.23 -3.71
CA LYS A 136 -15.41 -6.83 -4.44
C LYS A 136 -14.90 -5.49 -3.94
N LEU A 137 -13.74 -5.08 -4.42
CA LEU A 137 -13.27 -3.71 -4.26
C LEU A 137 -13.86 -2.81 -5.36
N LYS A 138 -14.01 -1.53 -5.04
CA LYS A 138 -14.23 -0.46 -6.03
C LYS A 138 -13.11 -0.49 -7.07
N ASP A 139 -13.39 0.10 -8.23
CA ASP A 139 -12.34 0.28 -9.24
C ASP A 139 -11.17 1.10 -8.66
N THR A 140 -9.98 0.90 -9.21
CA THR A 140 -8.76 1.53 -8.68
C THR A 140 -8.82 3.05 -8.71
N LYS A 141 -9.57 3.65 -9.64
CA LYS A 141 -9.74 5.11 -9.72
C LYS A 141 -10.51 5.63 -8.52
N ALA A 142 -11.62 5.00 -8.16
CA ALA A 142 -12.40 5.34 -6.99
C ALA A 142 -11.63 5.10 -5.68
N ILE A 143 -10.77 4.09 -5.61
CA ILE A 143 -9.86 3.88 -4.47
C ILE A 143 -8.87 5.04 -4.36
N ILE A 144 -8.22 5.43 -5.45
CA ILE A 144 -7.27 6.56 -5.44
C ILE A 144 -7.97 7.84 -5.01
N GLU A 145 -9.13 8.15 -5.59
CA GLU A 145 -9.92 9.33 -5.23
C GLU A 145 -10.29 9.33 -3.74
N PHE A 146 -10.59 8.16 -3.16
CA PHE A 146 -10.80 8.06 -1.72
C PHE A 146 -9.55 8.46 -0.92
N TYR A 147 -8.35 7.96 -1.28
CA TYR A 147 -7.11 8.35 -0.59
C TYR A 147 -6.81 9.86 -0.75
N GLU A 148 -7.11 10.45 -1.91
CA GLU A 148 -7.01 11.91 -2.09
C GLU A 148 -7.94 12.67 -1.14
N THR A 149 -9.15 12.17 -0.88
CA THR A 149 -10.06 12.79 0.12
C THR A 149 -9.53 12.73 1.55
N LEU A 150 -8.67 11.76 1.86
CA LEU A 150 -7.98 11.63 3.14
C LEU A 150 -6.74 12.54 3.25
N GLY A 151 -6.41 13.29 2.18
CA GLY A 151 -5.28 14.21 2.14
C GLY A 151 -3.99 13.60 1.58
N TYR A 152 -4.03 12.38 1.03
CA TYR A 152 -2.89 11.84 0.29
C TYR A 152 -2.70 12.60 -1.03
N ASN A 153 -1.45 12.79 -1.40
CA ASN A 153 -1.08 13.25 -2.73
C ASN A 153 -0.83 12.03 -3.62
N CYS A 154 -1.67 11.81 -4.62
CA CYS A 154 -1.61 10.65 -5.49
C CYS A 154 -1.04 10.98 -6.88
N LEU A 155 -0.21 10.07 -7.39
CA LEU A 155 0.36 10.09 -8.73
C LEU A 155 -0.18 8.88 -9.50
N TYR A 156 -0.79 9.14 -10.66
CA TYR A 156 -1.42 8.16 -11.54
C TYR A 156 -0.81 8.19 -12.94
#